data_AF-A6NYT8-F1
#
_entry.id   AF-A6NYT8-F1
#
_cell.length_a   1.000
_cell.length_b   1.000
_cell.length_c   1.000
_cell.angle_alpha   90.00
_cell.angle_beta   90.00
_cell.angle_gamma   90.00
#
_symmetry.space_group_name_H-M   'P 1'
#
loop_
_entity.id
_entity.type
_entity.pdbx_description
1 polymer ?
#
loop_
_entity_poly.entity_id
_entity_poly.type
_entity_poly.pdbx_seq_one_letter_code
_entity_poly.pdbx_strand_id
1 'polypeptide(L)' 'MSDLLGGAKLPKMDALKKERRELSEKKKALYAEYRKAQADMRQAVAVKANIDHLLGHTDGREHKAQER' A
#
# COMPACT_ATOMS: atom_id res chain seq x y z
N MET A 1 -3.80 -9.30 -29.73
CA MET A 1 -2.67 -10.02 -29.09
C MET A 1 -1.33 -9.38 -29.44
N SER A 2 -1.09 -9.02 -30.71
CA SER A 2 0.16 -8.38 -31.15
C SER A 2 0.35 -6.94 -30.62
N ASP A 3 -0.73 -6.18 -30.41
CA ASP A 3 -0.67 -4.81 -29.88
C ASP A 3 -0.27 -4.75 -28.39
N LEU A 4 -0.59 -5.79 -27.62
CA LEU A 4 -0.20 -5.91 -26.21
C LEU A 4 1.32 -6.07 -26.02
N LEU A 5 2.01 -6.55 -27.06
CA LEU A 5 3.45 -6.79 -27.05
C LEU A 5 4.21 -5.77 -27.91
N GLY A 6 3.54 -4.73 -28.43
CA GLY A 6 4.16 -3.72 -29.30
C GLY A 6 4.83 -4.31 -30.55
N GLY A 7 4.30 -5.42 -31.08
CA GLY A 7 4.89 -6.12 -32.22
C GLY A 7 6.06 -7.05 -31.89
N ALA A 8 6.44 -7.21 -30.62
CA ALA A 8 7.47 -8.15 -30.20
C ALA A 8 6.98 -9.61 -30.25
N LYS A 9 7.89 -10.54 -30.59
CA LYS A 9 7.64 -11.99 -30.46
C LYS A 9 7.39 -12.35 -29.00
N LEU A 10 6.49 -13.31 -28.77
CA LEU A 10 6.17 -13.80 -27.42
C LEU A 10 7.47 -14.28 -26.74
N PRO A 11 7.82 -13.75 -25.55
CA PRO A 11 9.02 -14.18 -24.85
C PRO A 11 8.94 -15.68 -24.52
N LYS A 12 10.09 -16.35 -24.51
CA LYS A 12 10.14 -17.76 -24.05
C LYS A 12 9.65 -17.83 -22.60
N MET A 13 8.92 -18.90 -22.28
CA MET A 13 8.29 -19.09 -20.97
C MET A 13 9.26 -18.95 -19.77
N ASP A 14 10.53 -19.32 -19.95
CA ASP A 14 11.54 -19.21 -18.91
C ASP A 14 11.91 -17.75 -18.60
N ALA A 15 11.93 -16.88 -19.61
CA ALA A 15 12.15 -15.45 -19.43
C ALA A 15 11.01 -14.82 -18.62
N LEU A 16 9.76 -15.14 -18.95
CA LEU A 16 8.58 -14.65 -18.22
C LEU A 16 8.57 -15.13 -16.76
N LYS A 17 8.97 -16.38 -16.50
CA LYS A 17 9.08 -16.90 -15.13
C LYS A 17 10.17 -16.19 -14.33
N LYS A 18 11.29 -15.84 -14.96
CA LYS A 18 12.38 -15.10 -14.32
C LYS A 18 11.96 -13.67 -13.99
N GLU A 19 11.41 -12.94 -14.96
CA GLU A 19 10.91 -11.57 -14.76
C GLU A 19 9.82 -11.51 -13.68
N ARG A 20 8.89 -12.48 -13.65
CA ARG A 20 7.86 -12.56 -12.60
C ARG A 20 8.47 -12.70 -11.21
N ARG A 21 9.53 -13.50 -11.06
CA ARG A 21 10.23 -13.68 -9.76
C ARG A 21 10.91 -12.39 -9.34
N GLU A 22 11.67 -11.77 -10.22
CA GLU A 22 12.38 -10.51 -9.95
C GLU A 22 11.41 -9.36 -9.62
N LEU A 23 10.30 -9.23 -10.35
CA LEU A 23 9.27 -8.23 -10.07
C LEU A 23 8.57 -8.48 -8.74
N SER A 24 8.31 -9.74 -8.39
CA SER A 24 7.70 -10.11 -7.10
C SER A 24 8.62 -9.77 -5.93
N GLU A 25 9.92 -10.04 -6.07
CA GLU A 25 10.91 -9.71 -5.04
C GLU A 25 11.08 -8.19 -4.88
N LYS A 26 11.20 -7.44 -5.99
CA LYS A 26 11.24 -5.97 -5.96
C LYS A 26 9.98 -5.38 -5.33
N LYS A 27 8.80 -5.91 -5.67
CA LYS A 27 7.54 -5.51 -5.05
C LYS A 27 7.55 -5.78 -3.55
N LYS A 28 7.97 -6.96 -3.10
CA LYS A 28 8.03 -7.29 -1.67
C LYS A 28 8.98 -6.37 -0.90
N ALA A 29 10.16 -6.10 -1.45
CA ALA A 29 11.14 -5.20 -0.83
C ALA A 29 10.57 -3.78 -0.67
N LEU A 30 10.02 -3.20 -1.73
CA LEU A 30 9.45 -1.85 -1.71
C LEU A 30 8.17 -1.77 -0.86
N TYR A 31 7.36 -2.83 -0.85
CA TYR A 31 6.07 -2.83 -0.16
C TYR A 31 6.21 -2.97 1.36
N ALA A 32 7.33 -3.50 1.86
CA ALA A 32 7.59 -3.57 3.30
C ALA A 32 7.70 -2.18 3.92
N GLU A 33 8.47 -1.28 3.30
CA GLU A 33 8.64 0.10 3.76
C GLU A 33 7.34 0.90 3.66
N TYR A 34 6.61 0.75 2.55
CA TYR A 34 5.28 1.35 2.39
C TYR A 34 4.30 0.89 3.48
N ARG A 35 4.29 -0.41 3.80
CA ARG A 35 3.41 -0.96 4.84
C ARG A 35 3.77 -0.46 6.22
N LYS A 36 5.05 -0.28 6.51
CA LYS A 36 5.52 0.31 7.77
C LYS A 36 5.07 1.77 7.89
N ALA A 37 5.34 2.59 6.86
CA ALA A 37 4.92 3.99 6.84
C ALA A 37 3.39 4.15 6.97
N GLN A 38 2.61 3.24 6.36
CA GLN A 38 1.16 3.24 6.51
C GLN A 38 0.71 2.92 7.95
N ALA A 39 1.40 2.00 8.64
CA ALA A 39 1.11 1.69 10.04
C ALA A 39 1.45 2.88 10.96
N ASP A 40 2.63 3.47 10.76
CA ASP A 40 3.10 4.62 11.53
C ASP A 40 2.13 5.82 11.36
N MET A 41 1.65 6.06 10.14
CA MET A 41 0.67 7.11 9.87
C MET A 41 -0.66 6.86 10.58
N ARG A 42 -1.16 5.61 10.60
CA ARG A 42 -2.38 5.27 11.36
C ARG A 42 -2.21 5.49 12.85
N GLN A 43 -1.04 5.15 13.40
CA GLN A 43 -0.73 5.39 14.80
C GLN A 43 -0.69 6.89 15.11
N ALA A 44 -0.02 7.69 14.27
CA ALA A 44 0.03 9.14 14.44
C ALA A 44 -1.36 9.78 14.40
N VAL A 45 -2.23 9.33 13.47
CA VAL A 45 -3.63 9.80 13.40
C VAL A 45 -4.41 9.42 14.67
N ALA A 46 -4.23 8.20 15.18
CA ALA A 46 -4.88 7.78 16.42
C ALA A 46 -4.39 8.58 17.64
N VAL A 47 -3.08 8.81 17.75
CA VAL A 47 -2.51 9.64 18.82
C VAL A 47 -3.03 11.06 18.74
N LYS A 48 -3.07 11.66 17.54
CA LYS A 48 -3.65 13.00 17.33
C LYS A 48 -5.11 13.02 17.78
N ALA A 49 -5.93 12.07 17.33
CA ALA A 49 -7.33 12.00 17.71
C ALA A 49 -7.54 11.86 19.24
N ASN A 50 -6.70 11.07 19.90
CA ASN A 50 -6.73 10.93 21.36
C ASN A 50 -6.37 12.24 22.05
N ILE A 51 -5.34 12.96 21.58
CA ILE A 51 -4.94 14.26 22.12
C ILE A 51 -6.06 15.28 21.93
N ASP A 52 -6.64 15.34 20.72
CA ASP A 52 -7.74 16.26 20.42
C ASP A 52 -8.95 15.98 21.34
N HIS A 53 -9.25 14.71 21.61
CA HIS A 53 -10.30 14.30 22.54
C HIS A 53 -10.00 14.74 23.99
N LEU A 54 -8.77 14.54 24.47
CA LEU A 54 -8.35 14.94 25.81
C LEU A 54 -8.34 16.45 25.99
N LEU A 55 -7.97 17.21 24.96
CA LEU A 55 -7.95 18.67 24.98
C LEU A 55 -9.32 19.30 24.73
N GLY A 56 -10.37 18.49 24.51
CA GLY A 56 -11.71 18.98 24.19
C GLY A 56 -11.80 19.71 22.84
N HIS A 57 -10.76 19.59 22.00
CA HIS A 57 -10.70 20.10 20.63
C HIS A 57 -11.33 19.10 19.66
N THR A 58 -12.44 18.47 20.03
CA THR A 58 -13.15 17.57 19.11
C THR A 58 -13.65 18.41 17.93
N ASP A 59 -12.83 18.51 16.88
CA ASP A 59 -13.24 18.93 15.54
C ASP A 59 -14.53 18.17 15.27
N GLY A 60 -15.65 18.89 15.12
CA GLY A 60 -17.03 18.39 15.08
C GLY A 60 -17.30 17.33 14.01
N ARG A 61 -16.66 16.16 14.13
CA ARG A 61 -16.82 14.98 13.32
C ARG A 61 -17.22 13.89 14.27
N GLU A 62 -18.53 13.73 14.34
CA GLU A 62 -19.22 12.56 14.87
C GLU A 62 -18.40 11.31 14.59
N HIS A 63 -17.98 10.69 15.69
CA HIS A 63 -17.19 9.49 15.73
C HIS A 63 -18.02 8.36 15.09
N LYS A 64 -17.93 8.19 13.76
CA LYS A 64 -18.42 6.96 13.11
C LYS A 64 -17.51 5.83 13.56
N ALA A 65 -17.92 5.20 14.67
CA ALA A 65 -17.36 3.96 15.16
C ALA A 65 -17.26 2.99 13.98
N GLN A 66 -16.03 2.62 13.66
CA GLN A 66 -15.74 1.68 12.59
C GLN A 66 -16.35 0.33 13.00
N GLU A 67 -17.44 -0.05 12.33
CA GLU A 67 -18.08 -1.35 12.48
C GLU A 67 -17.03 -2.45 12.26
N ARG A 68 -16.95 -3.35 13.23
CA ARG A 68 -15.94 -4.42 13.34
C ARG A 68 -16.23 -5.57 12.38
#